data_AF-A0A7V7ZHJ9-F1
#
_entry.id   AF-A0A7V7ZHJ9-F1
#
_cell.length_a   1.000
_cell.length_b   1.000
_cell.length_c   1.000
_cell.angle_alpha   90.00
_cell.angle_beta   90.00
_cell.angle_gamma   90.00
#
_symmetry.space_group_name_H-M   'P 1'
#
loop_
_entity.id
_entity.type
_entity.pdbx_description
1 polymer ?
#
loop_
_entity_poly.entity_id
_entity_poly.type
_entity_poly.pdbx_seq_one_letter_code
_entity_poly.pdbx_strand_id
1 'polypeptide(L)'
;MAQQSAPHRDIDMVIAAVRAALPEIRVRQHHRIHPADDDGIWWFSLPATSEIHVENSYGMCPFLIETDEYSSHNARETATVETTVQIVVDYLRAQR
;
A
#
# COMPACT_ATOMS: atom_id res chain seq x y z
N MET A 1 4.41 -20.87 -9.60
CA MET A 1 3.03 -20.39 -9.83
C MET A 1 3.07 -18.87 -9.78
N ALA A 2 3.04 -18.22 -10.94
CA ALA A 2 3.02 -16.76 -11.04
C ALA A 2 1.61 -16.36 -11.44
N GLN A 3 0.84 -15.80 -10.51
CA GLN A 3 -0.43 -15.17 -10.86
C GLN A 3 -0.11 -13.78 -11.39
N GLN A 4 -0.25 -13.62 -12.71
CA GLN A 4 -0.34 -12.33 -13.37
C GLN A 4 -1.69 -11.73 -12.99
N SER A 5 -1.71 -10.79 -12.04
CA SER A 5 -2.91 -10.01 -11.72
C SER A 5 -3.20 -9.04 -12.87
N ALA A 6 -4.42 -9.10 -13.39
CA ALA A 6 -4.94 -8.15 -14.37
C ALA A 6 -4.93 -6.71 -13.82
N PRO A 7 -4.83 -5.65 -14.65
CA PRO A 7 -4.67 -4.26 -14.21
C PRO A 7 -5.98 -3.62 -13.69
N HIS A 8 -6.82 -4.37 -12.98
CA HIS A 8 -8.19 -3.97 -12.69
C HIS A 8 -8.42 -3.30 -11.35
N ARG A 9 -7.47 -3.36 -10.41
CA ARG A 9 -7.61 -2.74 -9.08
C ARG A 9 -6.74 -1.51 -8.96
N ASP A 10 -7.26 -0.50 -8.27
CA ASP A 10 -6.53 0.73 -7.98
C ASP A 10 -5.22 0.44 -7.23
N ILE A 11 -5.20 -0.57 -6.34
CA ILE A 11 -3.99 -0.96 -5.62
C ILE A 11 -2.89 -1.48 -6.56
N ASP A 12 -3.25 -2.18 -7.64
CA ASP A 12 -2.26 -2.66 -8.60
C ASP A 12 -1.61 -1.47 -9.35
N MET A 13 -2.40 -0.42 -9.63
CA MET A 13 -1.90 0.84 -10.18
C MET A 13 -1.01 1.60 -9.18
N VAL A 14 -1.40 1.66 -7.90
CA VAL A 14 -0.59 2.25 -6.83
C VAL A 14 0.75 1.52 -6.73
N ILE A 15 0.75 0.18 -6.67
CA ILE A 15 1.97 -0.63 -6.59
C ILE A 15 2.90 -0.38 -7.79
N ALA A 16 2.35 -0.35 -9.00
CA ALA A 16 3.12 -0.11 -10.21
C ALA A 16 3.77 1.29 -10.18
N ALA A 17 3.01 2.33 -9.82
CA ALA A 17 3.49 3.71 -9.77
C ALA A 17 4.54 3.91 -8.67
N VAL A 18 4.34 3.34 -7.47
CA VAL A 18 5.30 3.42 -6.37
C VAL A 18 6.61 2.71 -6.75
N ARG A 19 6.55 1.53 -7.38
CA ARG A 19 7.76 0.84 -7.89
C ARG A 19 8.50 1.63 -8.96
N ALA A 20 7.78 2.32 -9.83
CA ALA A 20 8.40 3.19 -10.83
C ALA A 20 9.12 4.40 -10.16
N ALA A 21 8.56 4.95 -9.09
CA ALA A 21 9.14 6.07 -8.35
C ALA A 21 10.27 5.67 -7.40
N LEU A 22 10.21 4.46 -6.83
CA LEU A 22 11.14 3.90 -5.85
C LEU A 22 11.46 2.43 -6.23
N PRO A 23 12.43 2.18 -7.12
CA PRO A 23 12.72 0.84 -7.63
C PRO A 23 13.14 -0.19 -6.57
N GLU A 24 13.64 0.27 -5.42
CA GLU A 24 14.11 -0.57 -4.31
C GLU A 24 12.97 -0.97 -3.35
N ILE A 25 11.74 -0.53 -3.62
CA ILE A 25 10.59 -0.75 -2.73
C ILE A 25 10.27 -2.24 -2.58
N ARG A 26 9.98 -2.64 -1.34
CA ARG A 26 9.36 -3.92 -1.00
C ARG A 26 7.87 -3.70 -0.80
N VAL A 27 7.06 -4.56 -1.42
CA VAL A 27 5.61 -4.55 -1.29
C VAL A 27 5.15 -5.93 -0.85
N ARG A 28 4.35 -5.99 0.21
CA ARG A 28 3.81 -7.23 0.77
C ARG A 28 2.30 -7.06 0.99
N GLN A 29 1.50 -8.00 0.49
CA GLN A 29 0.08 -8.08 0.82
C GLN A 29 -0.13 -8.95 2.06
N HIS A 30 -1.19 -8.68 2.83
CA HIS A 30 -1.60 -9.54 3.94
C HIS A 30 -1.93 -10.93 3.40
N HIS A 31 -1.34 -11.95 3.99
CA HIS A 31 -1.63 -13.31 3.57
C HIS A 31 -2.82 -13.81 4.38
N ARG A 32 -3.94 -14.01 3.70
CA ARG A 32 -5.15 -14.61 4.26
C ARG A 32 -4.87 -16.02 4.77
N ILE A 33 -5.12 -16.28 6.05
CA ILE A 33 -4.95 -17.62 6.65
C ILE A 33 -6.32 -18.30 6.82
N HIS A 34 -7.38 -17.54 7.09
CA HIS A 34 -8.75 -18.04 7.21
C HIS A 34 -9.71 -17.43 6.16
N PRO A 35 -10.77 -18.17 5.75
CA PRO A 35 -11.79 -17.66 4.84
C PRO A 35 -12.58 -16.43 5.34
N ALA A 36 -12.42 -16.03 6.60
CA ALA A 36 -13.04 -14.81 7.11
C ALA A 36 -12.08 -13.62 7.15
N ASP A 37 -10.78 -13.83 6.91
CA ASP A 37 -9.78 -12.77 6.96
C ASP A 37 -9.89 -11.88 5.72
N ASP A 38 -9.70 -10.58 5.96
CA ASP A 38 -9.57 -9.55 4.93
C ASP A 38 -8.14 -9.56 4.37
N ASP A 39 -7.98 -9.65 3.05
CA ASP A 39 -6.69 -9.57 2.36
C ASP A 39 -6.40 -8.16 1.80
N GLY A 40 -7.22 -7.19 2.18
CA GLY A 40 -7.19 -5.80 1.75
C GLY A 40 -6.09 -4.93 2.33
N ILE A 41 -4.96 -5.47 2.79
CA ILE A 41 -3.88 -4.66 3.38
C ILE A 41 -2.57 -4.91 2.63
N TRP A 42 -1.91 -3.83 2.23
CA TRP A 42 -0.62 -3.84 1.54
C TRP A 42 0.39 -2.96 2.26
N TRP A 43 1.53 -3.52 2.64
CA TRP A 43 2.67 -2.82 3.23
C TRP A 43 3.69 -2.43 2.14
N PHE A 44 4.19 -1.20 2.25
CA PHE A 44 5.26 -0.64 1.43
C PHE A 44 6.41 -0.22 2.35
N SER A 45 7.63 -0.66 2.01
CA SER A 45 8.82 -0.33 2.80
C SER A 45 10.09 -0.31 1.96
N LEU A 46 11.05 0.52 2.36
CA LEU A 46 12.42 0.50 1.86
C LEU A 46 13.30 -0.37 2.77
N PRO A 47 14.50 -0.79 2.31
CA PRO A 47 15.42 -1.53 3.17
C PRO A 47 15.76 -0.73 4.44
N ALA A 48 15.45 -1.30 5.61
CA ALA A 48 15.75 -0.75 6.94
C ALA A 48 15.01 0.55 7.33
N THR A 49 13.85 0.84 6.74
CA THR A 49 12.98 1.98 7.11
C THR A 49 11.68 1.52 7.77
N SER A 50 10.94 2.48 8.37
CA SER A 50 9.54 2.30 8.79
C SER A 50 8.64 1.89 7.62
N GLU A 51 7.53 1.19 7.92
CA GLU A 51 6.55 0.77 6.92
C GLU A 51 5.34 1.73 6.86
N ILE A 52 4.78 1.87 5.67
CA ILE A 52 3.45 2.46 5.45
C ILE A 52 2.54 1.40 4.84
N HIS A 53 1.29 1.36 5.27
CA HIS A 53 0.32 0.44 4.70
C HIS A 53 -0.89 1.16 4.12
N VAL A 54 -1.46 0.51 3.11
CA VAL A 54 -2.63 0.94 2.37
C VAL A 54 -3.68 -0.15 2.53
N GLU A 55 -4.89 0.22 2.92
CA GLU A 55 -5.96 -0.72 3.24
C GLU A 55 -7.26 -0.41 2.48
N ASN A 56 -7.80 -1.46 1.84
CA ASN A 56 -9.18 -1.60 1.35
C ASN A 56 -9.41 -3.06 0.90
N SER A 57 -10.45 -3.72 1.43
CA SER A 57 -10.78 -5.14 1.14
C SER A 57 -10.99 -5.47 -0.34
N TYR A 58 -11.32 -4.49 -1.17
CA TYR A 58 -11.54 -4.66 -2.61
C TYR A 58 -10.33 -4.23 -3.45
N GLY A 59 -9.31 -3.63 -2.82
CA GLY A 59 -8.17 -3.04 -3.52
C GLY A 59 -8.54 -1.83 -4.39
N MET A 60 -9.65 -1.17 -4.09
CA MET A 60 -10.16 0.00 -4.81
C MET A 60 -10.11 1.25 -3.92
N CYS A 61 -9.99 2.43 -4.52
CA CYS A 61 -10.21 3.67 -3.77
C CYS A 61 -11.65 3.76 -3.24
N PRO A 62 -11.88 4.41 -2.08
CA PRO A 62 -10.87 5.06 -1.26
C PRO A 62 -10.02 4.07 -0.45
N PHE A 63 -8.76 4.43 -0.22
CA PHE A 63 -7.85 3.68 0.65
C PHE A 63 -7.65 4.38 1.99
N LEU A 64 -7.58 3.58 3.04
CA LEU A 64 -7.05 4.00 4.33
C LEU A 64 -5.53 3.86 4.31
N ILE A 65 -4.82 4.86 4.82
CA ILE A 65 -3.36 4.86 4.93
C ILE A 65 -2.97 5.01 6.40
N GLU A 66 -2.16 4.08 6.89
CA GLU A 66 -1.54 4.19 8.21
C GLU A 66 -0.03 3.90 8.13
N THR A 67 0.71 4.37 9.13
CA THR A 67 2.17 4.22 9.24
C THR A 67 2.51 3.73 10.63
N ASP A 68 3.67 3.12 10.84
CA ASP A 68 4.10 2.66 12.17
C ASP A 68 4.07 3.76 13.27
N GLU A 69 4.29 5.02 12.89
CA GLU A 69 4.33 6.17 13.80
C GLU A 69 2.92 6.64 14.24
N TYR A 70 1.88 6.22 13.53
CA TYR A 70 0.51 6.69 13.72
C TYR A 70 -0.42 5.50 13.94
N SER A 71 -0.95 5.36 15.17
CA SER A 71 -2.04 4.40 15.44
C SER A 71 -3.26 4.70 14.56
N SER A 72 -4.14 3.71 14.40
CA SER A 72 -5.38 3.77 13.59
C SER A 72 -6.29 5.00 13.78
N HIS A 73 -6.14 5.74 14.89
CA HIS A 73 -6.85 7.01 15.13
C HIS A 73 -6.38 8.18 14.24
N ASN A 74 -5.22 8.08 13.60
CA ASN A 74 -4.63 9.10 12.71
C ASN A 74 -4.52 8.62 11.26
N ALA A 75 -5.22 7.54 10.92
CA ALA A 75 -5.27 7.00 9.58
C ALA A 75 -5.80 8.06 8.59
N ARG A 76 -5.18 8.14 7.42
CA ARG A 76 -5.56 9.09 6.37
C ARG A 76 -6.30 8.38 5.25
N GLU A 77 -7.50 8.84 4.94
CA GLU A 77 -8.24 8.36 3.77
C GLU A 77 -7.77 9.09 2.49
N THR A 78 -7.66 8.33 1.40
CA THR A 78 -7.29 8.84 0.08
C THR A 78 -8.28 8.37 -0.97
N ALA A 79 -8.85 9.31 -1.72
CA ALA A 79 -9.95 9.02 -2.65
C ALA A 79 -9.49 8.67 -4.09
N THR A 80 -8.20 8.83 -4.41
CA THR A 80 -7.67 8.57 -5.75
C THR A 80 -6.31 7.89 -5.71
N VAL A 81 -6.03 7.09 -6.74
CA VAL A 81 -4.74 6.42 -6.96
C VAL A 81 -3.57 7.41 -6.87
N GLU A 82 -3.67 8.55 -7.54
CA GLU A 82 -2.60 9.56 -7.58
C GLU A 82 -2.30 10.11 -6.18
N THR A 83 -3.35 10.37 -5.40
CA THR A 83 -3.19 10.88 -4.03
C THR A 83 -2.55 9.83 -3.13
N THR A 84 -2.97 8.56 -3.25
CA THR A 84 -2.38 7.44 -2.52
C THR A 84 -0.90 7.27 -2.88
N VAL A 85 -0.56 7.28 -4.17
CA VAL A 85 0.83 7.18 -4.66
C VAL A 85 1.69 8.30 -4.09
N GLN A 86 1.21 9.55 -4.15
CA GLN A 86 1.95 10.71 -3.67
C GLN A 86 2.29 10.58 -2.18
N ILE A 87 1.30 10.22 -1.35
CA ILE A 87 1.51 10.06 0.09
C ILE A 87 2.50 8.93 0.41
N VAL A 88 2.36 7.78 -0.24
CA VAL A 88 3.28 6.64 -0.02
C VAL A 88 4.71 7.01 -0.40
N VAL A 89 4.91 7.62 -1.56
CA VAL A 89 6.24 8.01 -2.04
C VAL A 89 6.86 9.08 -1.15
N ASP A 90 6.09 10.10 -0.76
CA ASP A 90 6.59 11.18 0.09
C ASP A 90 6.98 10.67 1.47
N TYR A 91 6.16 9.81 2.08
CA TYR A 91 6.46 9.20 3.37
C TYR A 91 7.79 8.42 3.30
N LEU A 92 7.92 7.53 2.33
CA LEU A 92 9.11 6.67 2.23
C LEU A 92 10.37 7.43 1.86
N ARG A 93 10.26 8.53 1.10
CA ARG A 93 11.39 9.42 0.82
C ARG A 93 11.86 10.17 2.07
N ALA A 94 10.94 10.54 2.95
CA ALA A 94 11.28 11.24 4.19
C ALA A 94 12.00 10.36 5.22
N GLN A 95 11.93 9.03 5.07
CA GLN A 95 12.57 8.04 5.96
C GLN A 95 13.99 7.63 5.51
N ARG A 96 14.55 8.27 4.48
CA ARG A 96 15.93 8.06 4.01
C ARG A 96 16.89 9.05 4.65
#